data_AF-A0AAW1BMU3-F1
#
_entry.id   AF-A0AAW1BMU3-F1
#
_cell.length_a   1.000
_cell.length_b   1.000
_cell.length_c   1.000
_cell.angle_alpha   90.00
_cell.angle_beta   90.00
_cell.angle_gamma   90.00
#
_symmetry.space_group_name_H-M   'P 1'
#
loop_
_entity.id
_entity.type
_entity.pdbx_description
1 polymer ?
#
loop_
_entity_poly.entity_id
_entity_poly.type
_entity_poly.pdbx_seq_one_letter_code
_entity_poly.pdbx_strand_id
1 'polypeptide(L)'
;MTVFATALWFCRQLCAYLAYLLKRCSRYLQGIFTKWKGETEQAKQMRESYKTLLWRYHVKCIRQVSGDKYCLLRAVLFQIFSQGLPLPSWTKATDILKLPEKLLYSQGCNWIQQYSFGSQQYTGSNTLGKLRKCIEALKGQWMEISGIKDQAQRQNFCNALFTGGSMEHKCYEAIKFIMLYQGTEEVLIRLICFSLGILLK
;
A
#
# COMPACT_ATOMS: atom_id res chain seq x y z
N MET A 1 10.17 -49.59 -12.05
CA MET A 1 10.08 -49.23 -10.61
C MET A 1 10.20 -47.74 -10.34
N THR A 2 10.91 -46.95 -11.15
CA THR A 2 11.16 -45.50 -10.92
C THR A 2 9.93 -44.60 -11.11
N VAL A 3 9.06 -44.92 -12.08
CA VAL A 3 7.87 -44.09 -12.42
C VAL A 3 6.81 -44.05 -11.32
N PHE A 4 6.58 -45.17 -10.62
CA PHE A 4 5.63 -45.24 -9.51
C PHE A 4 6.11 -44.43 -8.30
N ALA A 5 7.41 -44.46 -8.00
CA ALA A 5 8.00 -43.68 -6.91
C ALA A 5 7.90 -42.17 -7.18
N THR A 6 8.16 -41.73 -8.42
CA THR A 6 8.01 -40.32 -8.81
C THR A 6 6.55 -39.85 -8.79
N ALA A 7 5.61 -40.70 -9.23
CA ALA A 7 4.19 -40.39 -9.19
C ALA A 7 3.66 -40.28 -7.75
N LEU A 8 4.10 -41.18 -6.86
CA LEU A 8 3.73 -41.12 -5.44
C LEU A 8 4.28 -39.87 -4.74
N TRP A 9 5.51 -39.47 -5.10
CA TRP A 9 6.15 -38.25 -4.59
C TRP A 9 5.43 -36.99 -5.06
N PHE A 10 5.11 -36.89 -6.35
CA PHE A 10 4.30 -35.79 -6.89
C PHE A 10 2.92 -35.73 -6.25
N CYS A 11 2.26 -36.87 -6.06
CA CYS A 11 0.93 -36.93 -5.46
C CYS A 11 0.97 -36.45 -3.99
N ARG A 12 1.98 -36.86 -3.21
CA ARG A 12 2.20 -36.33 -1.85
C ARG A 12 2.42 -34.82 -1.84
N GLN A 13 3.22 -34.31 -2.76
CA GLN A 13 3.50 -32.87 -2.86
C GLN A 13 2.26 -32.07 -3.25
N LEU A 14 1.46 -32.59 -4.19
CA LEU A 14 0.21 -31.98 -4.61
C LEU A 14 -0.81 -31.97 -3.46
N CYS A 15 -0.95 -33.08 -2.74
CA CYS A 15 -1.83 -33.19 -1.58
C CYS A 15 -1.41 -32.23 -0.45
N ALA A 16 -0.11 -32.11 -0.16
CA ALA A 16 0.39 -31.17 0.83
C ALA A 16 0.11 -29.71 0.43
N TYR A 17 0.27 -29.39 -0.85
CA TYR A 17 -0.03 -28.06 -1.39
C TYR A 17 -1.54 -27.75 -1.35
N LEU A 18 -2.39 -28.70 -1.73
CA LEU A 18 -3.85 -28.58 -1.64
C LEU A 18 -4.31 -28.41 -0.18
N ALA A 19 -3.76 -29.20 0.75
CA ALA A 19 -4.05 -29.07 2.18
C ALA A 19 -3.62 -27.69 2.73
N TYR A 20 -2.46 -27.18 2.30
CA TYR A 20 -2.02 -25.83 2.64
C TYR A 20 -2.98 -24.76 2.12
N LEU A 21 -3.43 -24.86 0.86
CA LEU A 21 -4.40 -23.94 0.28
C LEU A 21 -5.74 -23.99 1.01
N LEU A 22 -6.26 -25.18 1.30
CA LEU A 22 -7.51 -25.36 2.04
C LEU A 22 -7.43 -24.74 3.45
N LYS A 23 -6.33 -24.98 4.18
CA LYS A 23 -6.10 -24.39 5.50
C LYS A 23 -5.98 -22.86 5.44
N ARG A 24 -5.46 -22.31 4.34
CA ARG A 24 -5.40 -20.86 4.11
C ARG A 24 -6.77 -20.27 3.82
N CYS A 25 -7.57 -20.90 2.96
CA CYS A 25 -8.96 -20.51 2.67
C CYS A 25 -9.86 -20.60 3.91
N SER A 26 -9.70 -21.65 4.71
CA SER A 26 -10.43 -21.84 5.96
C SER A 26 -10.18 -20.68 6.94
N ARG A 27 -8.91 -20.32 7.19
CA ARG A 27 -8.56 -19.19 8.06
C ARG A 27 -9.09 -17.85 7.54
N TYR A 28 -9.04 -17.63 6.22
CA TYR A 28 -9.58 -16.43 5.59
C TYR A 28 -11.08 -16.29 5.85
N LEU A 29 -11.85 -17.34 5.56
CA LEU A 29 -13.30 -17.35 5.77
C LEU A 29 -13.63 -17.20 7.26
N GLN A 30 -12.93 -17.92 8.14
CA GLN A 30 -13.17 -17.87 9.58
C GLN A 30 -13.03 -16.44 10.13
N GLY A 31 -12.01 -15.69 9.69
CA GLY A 31 -11.85 -14.27 10.05
C GLY A 31 -13.03 -13.39 9.63
N ILE A 32 -13.62 -13.66 8.46
CA ILE A 32 -14.78 -12.92 7.96
C ILE A 32 -16.04 -13.27 8.75
N PHE A 33 -16.28 -14.56 9.01
CA PHE A 33 -17.41 -15.03 9.83
C PHE A 33 -17.33 -14.52 11.27
N THR A 34 -16.13 -14.33 11.82
CA THR A 34 -15.97 -13.68 13.13
C THR A 34 -16.23 -12.19 13.12
N LYS A 35 -16.00 -11.50 11.99
CA LYS A 35 -16.18 -10.05 11.86
C LYS A 35 -17.63 -9.68 11.58
N TRP A 36 -18.28 -10.42 10.68
CA TRP A 36 -19.67 -10.21 10.28
C TRP A 36 -20.55 -11.29 10.91
N LYS A 37 -20.82 -11.09 12.21
CA LYS A 37 -21.69 -11.98 13.00
C LYS A 37 -23.16 -11.59 12.83
N GLY A 38 -24.04 -12.57 13.03
CA GLY A 38 -25.49 -12.39 13.04
C GLY A 38 -26.15 -12.58 11.68
N GLU A 39 -27.48 -12.49 11.70
CA GLU A 39 -28.35 -12.77 10.55
C GLU A 39 -28.87 -11.51 9.85
N THR A 40 -28.26 -10.35 10.14
CA THR A 40 -28.61 -9.11 9.44
C THR A 40 -28.31 -9.23 7.96
N GLU A 41 -29.14 -8.60 7.13
CA GLU A 41 -28.99 -8.65 5.68
C GLU A 41 -27.62 -8.13 5.23
N GLN A 42 -27.13 -7.08 5.88
CA GLN A 42 -25.78 -6.54 5.66
C GLN A 42 -24.69 -7.58 5.95
N ALA A 43 -24.77 -8.33 7.06
CA ALA A 43 -23.78 -9.35 7.39
C ALA A 43 -23.81 -10.53 6.40
N LYS A 44 -24.99 -10.90 5.90
CA LYS A 44 -25.14 -11.91 4.83
C LYS A 44 -24.51 -11.42 3.52
N GLN A 45 -24.86 -10.22 3.08
CA GLN A 45 -24.32 -9.62 1.86
C GLN A 45 -22.80 -9.47 1.90
N MET A 46 -22.24 -9.02 3.03
CA MET A 46 -20.79 -8.91 3.19
C MET A 46 -20.11 -10.28 3.11
N ARG A 47 -20.64 -11.31 3.79
CA ARG A 47 -20.08 -12.68 3.74
C ARG A 47 -20.07 -13.22 2.32
N GLU A 48 -21.15 -13.05 1.55
CA GLU A 48 -21.21 -13.46 0.14
C GLU A 48 -20.25 -12.67 -0.76
N SER A 49 -20.08 -11.38 -0.50
CA SER A 49 -19.11 -10.55 -1.23
C SER A 49 -17.68 -11.04 -1.01
N TYR A 50 -17.30 -11.36 0.24
CA TYR A 50 -15.97 -11.91 0.53
C TYR A 50 -15.77 -13.32 -0.02
N LYS A 51 -16.81 -14.16 -0.04
CA LYS A 51 -16.76 -15.46 -0.73
C LYS A 51 -16.50 -15.26 -2.22
N THR A 52 -17.16 -14.29 -2.84
CA THR A 52 -16.92 -13.94 -4.24
C THR A 52 -15.48 -13.48 -4.48
N LEU A 53 -14.93 -12.63 -3.59
CA LEU A 53 -13.52 -12.23 -3.63
C LEU A 53 -12.55 -13.43 -3.56
N LEU A 54 -12.85 -14.40 -2.69
CA LEU A 54 -12.02 -15.60 -2.56
C LEU A 54 -12.12 -16.51 -3.80
N TRP A 55 -13.35 -16.84 -4.23
CA TRP A 55 -13.57 -17.86 -5.26
C TRP A 55 -13.40 -17.32 -6.68
N ARG A 56 -13.85 -16.10 -6.95
CA ARG A 56 -13.81 -15.51 -8.30
C ARG A 56 -12.51 -14.77 -8.54
N TYR A 57 -12.08 -13.98 -7.56
CA TYR A 57 -10.90 -13.11 -7.68
C TYR A 57 -9.65 -13.67 -6.99
N HIS A 58 -9.73 -14.88 -6.41
CA HIS A 58 -8.61 -15.59 -5.81
C HIS A 58 -7.89 -14.78 -4.72
N VAL A 59 -8.64 -13.91 -4.01
CA VAL A 59 -8.12 -13.11 -2.90
C VAL A 59 -7.96 -14.01 -1.68
N LYS A 60 -6.73 -14.46 -1.43
CA LYS A 60 -6.41 -15.44 -0.38
C LYS A 60 -6.17 -14.81 1.00
N CYS A 61 -5.89 -13.52 1.04
CA CYS A 61 -5.57 -12.81 2.28
C CYS A 61 -6.07 -11.36 2.18
N ILE A 62 -6.71 -10.90 3.25
CA ILE A 62 -7.04 -9.48 3.44
C ILE A 62 -6.35 -9.04 4.71
N ARG A 63 -5.58 -7.96 4.60
CA ARG A 63 -4.97 -7.31 5.75
C ARG A 63 -5.87 -6.18 6.20
N GLN A 64 -6.24 -6.19 7.47
CA GLN A 64 -6.92 -5.04 8.04
C GLN A 64 -5.95 -3.87 8.13
N VAL A 65 -6.40 -2.72 7.65
CA VAL A 65 -5.69 -1.45 7.73
C VAL A 65 -6.29 -0.66 8.88
N SER A 66 -5.46 0.02 9.69
CA SER A 66 -5.95 0.85 10.79
C SER A 66 -6.92 1.90 10.27
N GLY A 67 -8.06 2.06 10.95
CA GLY A 67 -9.15 2.97 10.55
C GLY A 67 -8.92 4.43 10.92
N ASP A 68 -7.68 4.91 10.89
CA ASP A 68 -7.34 6.30 11.17
C ASP A 68 -7.46 7.18 9.92
N LYS A 69 -7.13 8.47 10.06
CA LYS A 69 -7.19 9.47 8.99
C LYS A 69 -6.26 9.16 7.80
N TYR A 70 -5.33 8.21 7.94
CA TYR A 70 -4.40 7.80 6.91
C TYR A 70 -4.70 6.42 6.33
N CYS A 71 -5.86 5.82 6.65
CA CYS A 71 -6.19 4.45 6.25
C CYS A 71 -6.06 4.20 4.75
N LEU A 72 -6.52 5.14 3.91
CA LEU A 72 -6.45 5.01 2.45
C LEU A 72 -5.01 5.10 1.94
N LEU A 73 -4.24 6.08 2.40
CA LEU A 73 -2.83 6.24 2.04
C LEU A 73 -1.99 5.05 2.50
N ARG A 74 -2.27 4.54 3.71
CA ARG A 74 -1.66 3.32 4.24
C ARG A 74 -1.94 2.13 3.32
N ALA A 75 -3.21 1.91 2.96
CA ALA A 75 -3.59 0.81 2.10
C ALA A 75 -2.89 0.87 0.75
N VAL A 76 -2.92 2.03 0.09
CA VAL A 76 -2.35 2.24 -1.25
C VAL A 76 -0.82 2.09 -1.22
N LEU A 77 -0.12 2.78 -0.31
CA LEU A 77 1.34 2.68 -0.22
C LEU A 77 1.79 1.27 0.18
N PHE A 78 1.07 0.61 1.08
CA PHE A 78 1.36 -0.77 1.45
C PHE A 78 1.28 -1.69 0.24
N GLN A 79 0.25 -1.55 -0.61
CA GLN A 79 0.11 -2.36 -1.82
C GLN A 79 1.26 -2.11 -2.79
N ILE A 80 1.56 -0.84 -3.09
CA ILE A 80 2.66 -0.46 -3.98
C ILE A 80 3.99 -1.06 -3.50
N PHE A 81 4.30 -0.89 -2.21
CA PHE A 81 5.56 -1.34 -1.64
C PHE A 81 5.66 -2.86 -1.55
N SER A 82 4.60 -3.54 -1.12
CA SER A 82 4.61 -5.02 -1.02
C SER A 82 4.72 -5.69 -2.39
N GLN A 83 4.20 -5.06 -3.45
CA GLN A 83 4.36 -5.51 -4.83
C GLN A 83 5.71 -5.13 -5.46
N GLY A 84 6.48 -4.24 -4.82
CA GLY A 84 7.79 -3.82 -5.33
C GLY A 84 7.71 -2.98 -6.59
N LEU A 85 6.61 -2.23 -6.76
CA LEU A 85 6.41 -1.43 -7.95
C LEU A 85 7.46 -0.31 -8.03
N PRO A 86 8.05 -0.03 -9.21
CA PRO A 86 9.04 1.03 -9.34
C PRO A 86 8.40 2.43 -9.18
N LEU A 87 9.23 3.45 -8.99
CA LEU A 87 8.78 4.83 -8.94
C LEU A 87 8.10 5.22 -10.29
N PRO A 88 6.89 5.82 -10.30
CA PRO A 88 6.18 6.19 -11.53
C PRO A 88 6.98 7.15 -12.43
N SER A 89 6.81 7.12 -13.75
CA SER A 89 7.61 7.95 -14.68
C SER A 89 7.52 9.47 -14.42
N TRP A 90 6.35 9.98 -14.03
CA TRP A 90 6.16 11.41 -13.74
C TRP A 90 7.03 11.90 -12.58
N THR A 91 7.42 10.99 -11.67
CA THR A 91 8.33 11.26 -10.55
C THR A 91 9.78 11.45 -10.99
N LYS A 92 10.15 10.96 -12.18
CA LYS A 92 11.48 11.11 -12.77
C LYS A 92 11.58 12.36 -13.64
N ALA A 93 10.50 12.68 -14.36
CA ALA A 93 10.42 13.86 -15.22
C ALA A 93 10.44 15.17 -14.43
N THR A 94 9.87 15.16 -13.23
CA THR A 94 9.88 16.30 -12.31
C THR A 94 10.93 16.08 -11.24
N ASP A 95 11.80 17.06 -11.00
CA ASP A 95 12.64 17.06 -9.80
C ASP A 95 11.74 17.24 -8.56
N ILE A 96 11.17 16.13 -8.05
CA ILE A 96 10.15 16.14 -6.98
C ILE A 96 10.69 16.82 -5.72
N LEU A 97 11.99 16.72 -5.48
CA LEU A 97 12.64 17.32 -4.32
C LEU A 97 12.57 18.84 -4.33
N LYS A 98 12.40 19.45 -5.50
CA LYS A 98 12.22 20.89 -5.70
C LYS A 98 10.76 21.32 -5.77
N LEU A 99 9.80 20.41 -5.61
CA LEU A 99 8.38 20.76 -5.65
C LEU A 99 7.96 21.76 -4.56
N PRO A 100 8.42 21.64 -3.29
CA PRO A 100 8.10 22.64 -2.27
C PRO A 100 8.50 24.05 -2.70
N GLU A 101 9.68 24.19 -3.31
CA GLU A 101 10.22 25.47 -3.78
C GLU A 101 9.49 25.96 -5.03
N LYS A 102 9.20 25.07 -5.98
CA LYS A 102 8.42 25.42 -7.18
C LYS A 102 7.03 25.93 -6.80
N LEU A 103 6.37 25.28 -5.85
CA LEU A 103 5.06 25.72 -5.37
C LEU A 103 5.14 27.12 -4.73
N LEU A 104 6.13 27.37 -3.88
CA LEU A 104 6.29 28.69 -3.26
C LEU A 104 6.68 29.78 -4.28
N TYR A 105 7.78 29.57 -5.01
CA TYR A 105 8.42 30.61 -5.80
C TYR A 105 7.86 30.74 -7.22
N SER A 106 7.49 29.62 -7.87
CA SER A 106 6.96 29.67 -9.24
C SER A 106 5.45 29.91 -9.28
N GLN A 107 4.70 29.46 -8.27
CA GLN A 107 3.24 29.63 -8.20
C GLN A 107 2.79 30.67 -7.18
N GLY A 108 3.72 31.32 -6.46
CA GLY A 108 3.40 32.37 -5.48
C GLY A 108 2.56 31.88 -4.28
N CYS A 109 2.53 30.56 -4.02
CA CYS A 109 1.63 29.95 -3.05
C CYS A 109 2.15 30.07 -1.61
N ASN A 110 2.16 31.29 -1.05
CA ASN A 110 2.68 31.55 0.29
C ASN A 110 1.98 30.75 1.41
N TRP A 111 0.73 30.33 1.20
CA TRP A 111 -0.02 29.51 2.15
C TRP A 111 0.67 28.16 2.45
N ILE A 112 1.56 27.66 1.58
CA ILE A 112 2.28 26.40 1.83
C ILE A 112 3.15 26.47 3.08
N GLN A 113 3.58 27.68 3.49
CA GLN A 113 4.35 27.87 4.70
C GLN A 113 3.55 27.53 5.97
N GLN A 114 2.21 27.52 5.89
CA GLN A 114 1.29 27.17 6.97
C GLN A 114 0.97 25.66 7.01
N TYR A 115 1.65 24.83 6.21
CA TYR A 115 1.40 23.39 6.19
C TYR A 115 1.69 22.73 7.54
N SER A 116 0.65 22.13 8.14
CA SER A 116 0.65 21.72 9.56
C SER A 116 1.10 20.29 9.85
N PHE A 117 1.34 19.46 8.82
CA PHE A 117 1.72 18.04 8.97
C PHE A 117 0.73 17.22 9.82
N GLY A 118 -0.57 17.51 9.66
CA GLY A 118 -1.66 16.73 10.26
C GLY A 118 -1.64 16.78 11.79
N SER A 119 -1.49 15.61 12.42
CA SER A 119 -1.48 15.47 13.89
C SER A 119 -0.26 16.12 14.56
N GLN A 120 0.80 16.43 13.81
CA GLN A 120 2.00 17.06 14.37
C GLN A 120 1.81 18.56 14.64
N GLN A 121 0.79 19.20 14.07
CA GLN A 121 0.48 20.63 14.24
C GLN A 121 1.73 21.53 14.18
N TYR A 122 2.54 21.34 13.14
CA TYR A 122 3.83 22.01 13.02
C TYR A 122 3.66 23.52 12.86
N THR A 123 4.37 24.29 13.69
CA THR A 123 4.36 25.76 13.70
C THR A 123 5.75 26.36 13.44
N GLY A 124 6.74 25.54 13.07
CA GLY A 124 8.10 26.01 12.83
C GLY A 124 8.24 26.74 11.48
N SER A 125 9.27 27.56 11.36
CA SER A 125 9.53 28.40 10.18
C SER A 125 10.08 27.64 8.96
N ASN A 126 10.58 26.42 9.14
CA ASN A 126 11.21 25.64 8.06
C ASN A 126 10.27 24.58 7.45
N THR A 127 9.06 25.00 7.10
CA THR A 127 8.03 24.13 6.51
C THR A 127 8.50 23.48 5.21
N LEU A 128 9.14 24.25 4.31
CA LEU A 128 9.64 23.73 3.04
C LEU A 128 10.74 22.68 3.23
N GLY A 129 11.71 22.93 4.11
CA GLY A 129 12.77 21.97 4.39
C GLY A 129 12.23 20.68 5.01
N LYS A 130 11.18 20.77 5.84
CA LYS A 130 10.50 19.59 6.39
C LYS A 130 9.72 18.82 5.33
N LEU A 131 9.02 19.50 4.42
CA LEU A 131 8.36 18.87 3.27
C LEU A 131 9.38 18.15 2.38
N ARG A 132 10.52 18.79 2.07
CA ARG A 132 11.59 18.15 1.30
C ARG A 132 12.08 16.87 1.96
N LYS A 133 12.35 16.89 3.27
CA LYS A 133 12.76 15.69 4.03
C LYS A 133 11.70 14.57 3.98
N CYS A 134 10.41 14.90 3.95
CA CYS A 134 9.35 13.91 3.77
C CYS A 134 9.41 13.27 2.38
N ILE A 135 9.57 14.07 1.32
CA ILE A 135 9.67 13.58 -0.07
C ILE A 135 10.94 12.74 -0.25
N GLU A 136 12.07 13.16 0.29
CA GLU A 136 13.33 12.42 0.29
C GLU A 136 13.16 11.06 0.97
N ALA A 137 12.52 11.03 2.14
CA ALA A 137 12.23 9.79 2.87
C ALA A 137 11.34 8.84 2.04
N LEU A 138 10.24 9.35 1.48
CA LEU A 138 9.37 8.56 0.61
C LEU A 138 10.14 7.97 -0.58
N LYS A 139 10.90 8.79 -1.30
CA LYS A 139 11.68 8.37 -2.46
C LYS A 139 12.73 7.33 -2.07
N GLY A 140 13.44 7.53 -0.96
CA GLY A 140 14.43 6.60 -0.45
C GLY A 140 13.84 5.23 -0.14
N GLN A 141 12.76 5.19 0.65
CA GLN A 141 12.08 3.94 1.01
C GLN A 141 11.51 3.23 -0.22
N TRP A 142 10.91 3.97 -1.15
CA TRP A 142 10.36 3.38 -2.38
C TRP A 142 11.47 2.75 -3.24
N MET A 143 12.59 3.46 -3.45
CA MET A 143 13.72 2.95 -4.21
C MET A 143 14.32 1.70 -3.57
N GLU A 144 14.53 1.73 -2.24
CA GLU A 144 15.04 0.60 -1.47
C GLU A 144 14.14 -0.63 -1.62
N ILE A 145 12.83 -0.47 -1.39
CA ILE A 145 11.83 -1.54 -1.48
C ILE A 145 11.74 -2.11 -2.90
N SER A 146 11.74 -1.25 -3.92
CA SER A 146 11.68 -1.69 -5.33
C SER A 146 12.94 -2.45 -5.77
N GLY A 147 14.07 -2.25 -5.08
CA GLY A 147 15.31 -3.00 -5.29
C GLY A 147 15.31 -4.40 -4.67
N ILE A 148 14.41 -4.68 -3.73
CA ILE A 148 14.32 -5.99 -3.07
C ILE A 148 13.63 -6.98 -4.03
N LYS A 149 14.38 -7.98 -4.51
CA LYS A 149 13.84 -9.01 -5.44
C LYS A 149 12.92 -9.99 -4.73
N ASP A 150 13.30 -10.45 -3.53
CA ASP A 150 12.56 -11.46 -2.79
C ASP A 150 11.25 -10.92 -2.20
N GLN A 151 10.13 -11.60 -2.48
CA GLN A 151 8.80 -11.17 -2.04
C GLN A 151 8.66 -11.24 -0.51
N ALA A 152 9.26 -12.22 0.16
CA ALA A 152 9.12 -12.38 1.60
C ALA A 152 9.91 -11.30 2.36
N GLN A 153 11.15 -11.02 1.92
CA GLN A 153 11.96 -9.91 2.42
C GLN A 153 11.25 -8.57 2.21
N ARG A 154 10.69 -8.34 1.02
CA ARG A 154 9.93 -7.12 0.72
C ARG A 154 8.70 -6.98 1.61
N GLN A 155 7.97 -8.06 1.83
CA GLN A 155 6.83 -8.08 2.74
C GLN A 155 7.25 -7.77 4.18
N ASN A 156 8.36 -8.32 4.65
CA ASN A 156 8.90 -8.05 5.98
C ASN A 156 9.33 -6.59 6.14
N PHE A 157 9.98 -6.03 5.12
CA PHE A 157 10.33 -4.61 5.08
C PHE A 157 9.07 -3.74 5.19
N CYS A 158 8.04 -4.02 4.38
CA CYS A 158 6.77 -3.31 4.45
C CYS A 158 6.13 -3.42 5.84
N ASN A 159 6.15 -4.61 6.44
CA ASN A 159 5.60 -4.82 7.78
C ASN A 159 6.32 -3.96 8.83
N ALA A 160 7.64 -3.79 8.72
CA ALA A 160 8.43 -2.95 9.62
C ALA A 160 8.20 -1.45 9.39
N LEU A 161 8.07 -1.05 8.12
CA LEU A 161 7.83 0.34 7.75
C LEU A 161 6.46 0.84 8.23
N PHE A 162 5.41 0.02 8.10
CA PHE A 162 4.03 0.38 8.43
C PHE A 162 3.62 -0.05 9.86
N THR A 163 4.33 0.47 10.86
CA THR A 163 4.14 0.18 12.30
C THR A 163 3.54 1.34 13.11
N GLY A 164 3.15 2.43 12.45
CA GLY A 164 2.66 3.67 13.06
C GLY A 164 3.77 4.69 13.35
N GLY A 165 5.01 4.40 12.94
CA GLY A 165 6.19 5.20 13.27
C GLY A 165 6.32 6.53 12.51
N SER A 166 7.41 7.25 12.79
CA SER A 166 7.71 8.55 12.17
C SER A 166 8.00 8.44 10.67
N MET A 167 8.62 7.36 10.22
CA MET A 167 8.92 7.13 8.80
C MET A 167 7.63 6.93 7.99
N GLU A 168 6.69 6.15 8.51
CA GLU A 168 5.37 5.96 7.92
C GLU A 168 4.64 7.31 7.73
N HIS A 169 4.62 8.13 8.79
CA HIS A 169 4.01 9.46 8.72
C HIS A 169 4.71 10.39 7.72
N LYS A 170 6.04 10.35 7.62
CA LYS A 170 6.77 11.13 6.60
C LYS A 170 6.33 10.74 5.18
N CYS A 171 6.10 9.45 4.92
CA CYS A 171 5.60 8.98 3.64
C CYS A 171 4.20 9.53 3.34
N TYR A 172 3.31 9.56 4.33
CA TYR A 172 1.97 10.14 4.16
C TYR A 172 1.99 11.63 3.89
N GLU A 173 2.80 12.39 4.61
CA GLU A 173 2.91 13.83 4.40
C GLU A 173 3.53 14.16 3.02
N ALA A 174 4.48 13.34 2.55
CA ALA A 174 5.00 13.46 1.20
C ALA A 174 3.92 13.24 0.14
N ILE A 175 3.12 12.17 0.25
CA ILE A 175 2.04 11.89 -0.70
C ILE A 175 0.95 12.96 -0.64
N LYS A 176 0.54 13.40 0.55
CA LYS A 176 -0.43 14.50 0.70
C LYS A 176 0.04 15.78 0.01
N PHE A 177 1.31 16.12 0.17
CA PHE A 177 1.90 17.28 -0.50
C PHE A 177 1.92 17.11 -2.02
N ILE A 178 2.29 15.93 -2.53
CA ILE A 178 2.27 15.63 -3.97
C ILE A 178 0.83 15.73 -4.51
N MET A 179 -0.15 15.17 -3.79
CA MET A 179 -1.58 15.27 -4.11
C MET A 179 -2.02 16.74 -4.17
N LEU A 180 -1.54 17.57 -3.25
CA LEU A 180 -1.84 19.00 -3.23
C LEU A 180 -1.20 19.75 -4.40
N TYR A 181 0.02 19.38 -4.80
CA TYR A 181 0.71 20.00 -5.93
C TYR A 181 0.08 19.67 -7.29
N GLN A 182 -0.35 18.43 -7.49
CA GLN A 182 -0.90 17.96 -8.78
C GLN A 182 -2.43 17.99 -8.85
N GLY A 183 -3.12 18.14 -7.72
CA GLY A 183 -4.56 17.94 -7.63
C GLY A 183 -4.90 16.59 -7.00
N THR A 184 -5.75 16.62 -5.96
CA THR A 184 -6.01 15.50 -5.05
C THR A 184 -6.50 14.24 -5.76
N GLU A 185 -7.38 14.39 -6.73
CA GLU A 185 -7.96 13.26 -7.47
C GLU A 185 -6.96 12.64 -8.45
N GLU A 186 -6.16 13.45 -9.14
CA GLU A 186 -5.26 12.98 -10.18
C GLU A 186 -4.18 12.04 -9.62
N VAL A 187 -3.58 12.40 -8.49
CA VAL A 187 -2.52 11.58 -7.86
C VAL A 187 -3.08 10.31 -7.25
N LEU A 188 -4.20 10.41 -6.54
CA LEU A 188 -4.77 9.25 -5.85
C LEU A 188 -5.27 8.21 -6.86
N ILE A 189 -5.97 8.66 -7.92
CA ILE A 189 -6.40 7.79 -9.02
C ILE A 189 -5.17 7.14 -9.67
N ARG A 190 -4.12 7.92 -9.98
CA ARG A 190 -2.88 7.37 -10.56
C ARG A 190 -2.22 6.33 -9.65
N LEU A 191 -2.13 6.58 -8.34
CA LEU A 191 -1.56 5.63 -7.40
C LEU A 191 -2.41 4.36 -7.24
N ILE A 192 -3.74 4.49 -7.22
CA ILE A 192 -4.67 3.35 -7.18
C ILE A 192 -4.55 2.53 -8.46
N CYS A 193 -4.68 3.16 -9.62
CA CYS A 193 -4.49 2.55 -10.94
C CYS A 193 -3.13 1.83 -11.03
N PHE A 194 -2.07 2.49 -10.57
CA PHE A 194 -0.72 1.93 -10.52
C PHE A 194 -0.63 0.71 -9.60
N SER A 195 -1.21 0.79 -8.39
CA SER A 195 -1.24 -0.32 -7.42
C SER A 195 -2.07 -1.52 -7.88
N LEU A 196 -3.03 -1.30 -8.78
CA LEU A 196 -3.88 -2.32 -9.38
C LEU A 196 -3.34 -2.83 -10.71
N GLY A 197 -2.20 -2.30 -11.20
CA GLY A 197 -1.66 -2.65 -12.52
C GLY A 197 -2.51 -2.17 -13.70
N ILE A 198 -3.48 -1.29 -13.45
CA ILE A 198 -4.32 -0.65 -14.46
C ILE A 198 -3.55 0.58 -14.94
N LEU A 199 -2.52 0.39 -15.76
CA LEU A 199 -1.93 1.54 -16.46
C LEU A 199 -2.99 2.09 -17.42
N LEU A 200 -3.54 3.27 -17.12
CA LEU A 200 -4.09 4.14 -18.16
C LEU A 200 -2.90 4.47 -19.09
N LYS A 201 -2.86 3.78 -20.24
CA LYS A 201 -2.10 4.26 -21.40
C LYS A 201 -2.67 5.59 -21.86
#